data_AF-A0A1S2KHW6-F1
#
_entry.id   AF-A0A1S2KHW6-F1
#
_cell.length_a   1.000
_cell.length_b   1.000
_cell.length_c   1.000
_cell.angle_alpha   90.00
_cell.angle_beta   90.00
_cell.angle_gamma   90.00
#
_symmetry.space_group_name_H-M   'P 1'
#
loop_
_entity.id
_entity.type
_entity.pdbx_description
1 polymer ?
#
loop_
_entity_poly.entity_id
_entity_poly.type
_entity_poly.pdbx_seq_one_letter_code
_entity_poly.pdbx_strand_id
1 'polypeptide(L)' 'MPPAPAAPVPSPSAAVTPARTSVPLPSYRAARRAKPESGPSLVSVVLLVAAPAIFAAAILRPRSR' A
#
# COMPACT_ATOMS: atom_id res chain seq x y z
N MET A 1 10.90 31.28 -56.35
CA MET A 1 11.54 30.32 -55.43
C MET A 1 10.54 29.21 -55.17
N PRO A 2 10.81 27.93 -55.49
CA PRO A 2 9.85 26.86 -55.22
C PRO A 2 9.84 26.53 -53.71
N PRO A 3 8.72 26.05 -53.14
CA PRO A 3 8.65 25.64 -51.75
C PRO A 3 9.45 24.35 -51.52
N ALA A 4 10.16 24.27 -50.40
CA ALA A 4 11.01 23.13 -50.05
C ALA A 4 10.20 21.83 -49.80
N PRO A 5 10.76 20.64 -50.10
CA PRO A 5 10.09 19.36 -49.83
C PRO A 5 9.86 19.14 -48.33
N ALA A 6 8.68 18.66 -47.97
CA ALA A 6 8.34 18.32 -46.58
C ALA A 6 9.21 17.15 -46.08
N ALA A 7 9.71 17.27 -44.85
CA ALA A 7 10.54 16.25 -44.21
C ALA A 7 9.75 14.94 -43.95
N PRO A 8 10.39 13.76 -44.03
CA PRO A 8 9.72 12.49 -43.76
C PRO A 8 9.34 12.36 -42.28
N VAL A 9 8.10 11.94 -42.02
CA VAL A 9 7.57 11.72 -40.67
C VAL A 9 8.11 10.39 -40.13
N PRO A 10 8.64 10.33 -38.89
CA PRO A 10 9.15 9.08 -38.32
C PRO A 10 7.99 8.10 -38.06
N SER A 11 8.11 6.89 -38.60
CA SER A 11 7.20 5.77 -38.33
C SER A 11 7.53 5.13 -36.97
N PRO A 12 6.58 4.94 -36.05
CA PRO A 12 6.85 4.28 -34.78
C PRO A 12 7.21 2.80 -35.01
N SER A 13 8.40 2.42 -34.58
CA SER A 13 8.90 1.05 -34.66
C SER A 13 8.04 0.14 -33.77
N ALA A 14 7.52 -0.96 -34.30
CA ALA A 14 6.69 -1.90 -33.56
C ALA A 14 7.49 -2.48 -32.36
N ALA A 15 6.95 -2.32 -31.16
CA ALA A 15 7.57 -2.86 -29.96
C ALA A 15 7.56 -4.39 -29.99
N VAL A 16 8.74 -5.00 -30.00
CA VAL A 16 8.90 -6.44 -29.87
C VAL A 16 8.48 -6.83 -28.46
N THR A 17 7.37 -7.56 -28.33
CA THR A 17 6.95 -8.12 -27.04
C THR A 17 7.72 -9.42 -26.84
N PRO A 18 8.55 -9.56 -25.79
CA PRO A 18 9.27 -10.79 -25.56
C PRO A 18 8.29 -11.92 -25.22
N ALA A 19 8.39 -13.04 -25.94
CA ALA A 19 7.65 -14.24 -25.61
C ALA A 19 8.14 -14.79 -24.26
N ARG A 20 7.25 -14.88 -23.27
CA ARG A 20 7.57 -15.43 -21.95
C ARG A 20 7.47 -16.95 -22.02
N THR A 21 8.61 -17.63 -22.10
CA THR A 21 8.66 -19.09 -21.87
C THR A 21 8.37 -19.35 -20.39
N SER A 22 7.29 -20.09 -20.10
CA SER A 22 6.95 -20.48 -18.74
C SER A 22 7.99 -21.49 -18.23
N VAL A 23 8.79 -21.09 -17.25
CA VAL A 23 9.75 -21.96 -16.58
C VAL A 23 9.10 -22.49 -15.29
N PRO A 24 9.11 -23.80 -15.02
CA PRO A 24 8.58 -24.34 -13.77
C PRO A 24 9.42 -23.82 -12.60
N LEU A 25 8.80 -23.01 -11.75
CA LEU A 25 9.40 -22.48 -10.53
C LEU A 25 9.24 -23.50 -9.39
N PRO A 26 10.22 -23.62 -8.48
CA PRO A 26 10.05 -24.41 -7.27
C PRO A 26 8.83 -23.93 -6.49
N SER A 27 8.07 -24.87 -5.93
CA SER A 27 6.90 -24.60 -5.09
C SER A 27 7.34 -24.01 -3.74
N TYR A 28 7.81 -22.76 -3.73
CA TYR A 28 8.08 -22.06 -2.48
C TYR A 28 6.76 -21.89 -1.74
N ARG A 29 6.62 -22.54 -0.58
CA ARG A 29 5.43 -22.43 0.25
C ARG A 29 5.28 -20.98 0.69
N ALA A 30 4.29 -20.28 0.15
CA ALA A 30 3.96 -18.94 0.59
C ALA A 30 3.72 -18.95 2.10
N ALA A 31 4.46 -18.12 2.84
CA ALA A 31 4.23 -17.90 4.25
C ALA A 31 2.81 -17.32 4.40
N ARG A 32 1.84 -18.15 4.79
CA ARG A 32 0.51 -17.66 5.15
C ARG A 32 0.70 -16.77 6.37
N ARG A 33 0.49 -15.47 6.18
CA ARG A 33 0.43 -14.50 7.27
C ARG A 33 -0.58 -15.03 8.30
N ALA A 34 -0.21 -15.04 9.57
CA ALA A 34 -1.13 -15.36 10.64
C ALA A 34 -2.37 -14.46 10.48
N LYS A 35 -3.54 -15.10 10.39
CA LYS A 35 -4.80 -14.36 10.31
C LYS A 35 -4.94 -13.59 11.63
N PRO A 36 -5.35 -12.31 11.61
CA PRO A 36 -5.67 -11.62 12.86
C PRO A 36 -6.65 -12.48 13.64
N GLU A 37 -6.33 -12.75 14.90
CA GLU A 37 -7.22 -13.49 15.80
C GLU A 37 -8.59 -12.83 15.78
N SER A 38 -9.63 -13.62 15.53
CA SER A 38 -11.00 -13.14 15.46
C SER A 38 -11.49 -12.88 16.88
N GLY A 39 -11.19 -11.70 17.41
CA GLY A 39 -11.55 -11.28 18.75
C GLY A 39 -11.58 -9.76 18.90
N PRO A 40 -12.18 -9.25 19.98
CA PRO A 40 -12.12 -7.83 20.29
C PRO A 40 -10.66 -7.40 20.40
N SER A 41 -10.31 -6.27 19.78
CA SER A 41 -8.95 -5.73 19.85
C SER A 41 -8.57 -5.50 21.32
N LEU A 42 -7.42 -6.00 21.74
CA LEU A 42 -6.90 -5.80 23.09
C LEU A 42 -6.84 -4.31 23.42
N VAL A 43 -6.48 -3.48 22.43
CA VAL A 43 -6.48 -2.02 22.57
C VAL A 43 -7.88 -1.49 22.87
N SER A 44 -8.89 -1.99 22.18
CA SER A 44 -10.29 -1.60 22.43
C SER A 44 -10.77 -2.02 23.80
N VAL A 45 -10.39 -3.21 24.29
CA VAL A 45 -10.72 -3.68 25.64
C VAL A 45 -10.04 -2.81 26.69
N VAL A 46 -8.75 -2.53 26.52
CA VAL A 46 -7.99 -1.66 27.43
C VAL A 46 -8.56 -0.25 27.44
N LEU A 47 -8.93 0.31 26.27
CA LEU A 47 -9.58 1.61 26.21
C LEU A 47 -10.95 1.60 26.89
N LEU A 48 -11.77 0.57 26.70
CA LEU A 48 -13.07 0.49 27.36
C LEU A 48 -12.94 0.54 28.90
N VAL A 49 -11.92 -0.13 29.45
CA VAL A 49 -11.66 -0.17 30.90
C VAL A 49 -10.99 1.10 31.41
N ALA A 50 -9.95 1.58 30.72
CA ALA A 50 -9.10 2.67 31.21
C ALA A 50 -9.52 4.07 30.75
N ALA A 51 -10.32 4.19 29.68
CA ALA A 51 -10.68 5.50 29.12
C ALA A 51 -11.39 6.42 30.12
N PRO A 52 -12.33 5.97 30.99
CA PRO A 52 -12.96 6.87 31.95
C PRO A 52 -11.95 7.52 32.91
N ALA A 53 -10.97 6.75 33.37
CA ALA A 53 -9.91 7.24 34.26
C ALA A 53 -8.96 8.21 33.55
N ILE A 54 -8.53 7.88 32.32
CA ILE A 54 -7.67 8.76 31.51
C ILE A 54 -8.40 10.06 31.17
N PHE A 55 -9.69 9.99 30.82
CA PHE A 55 -10.51 11.15 30.51
C PHE A 55 -10.71 12.05 31.73
N ALA A 56 -11.03 11.48 32.90
CA ALA A 56 -11.12 12.22 34.15
C ALA A 56 -9.78 12.89 34.50
N ALA A 57 -8.67 12.16 34.37
CA ALA A 57 -7.33 12.71 34.57
C ALA A 57 -7.02 13.84 33.58
N ALA A 58 -7.42 13.72 32.31
CA ALA A 58 -7.22 14.76 31.30
C ALA A 58 -8.05 16.03 31.57
N ILE A 59 -9.28 15.89 32.08
CA ILE A 59 -10.13 17.02 32.50
C ILE A 59 -9.53 17.69 33.73
N LEU A 60 -9.13 16.89 34.72
CA LEU A 60 -8.66 17.40 36.01
C LEU A 60 -7.19 17.86 35.94
N ARG A 61 -6.45 17.46 34.90
CA ARG A 61 -5.07 17.90 34.69
C ARG A 61 -5.06 19.42 34.65
N PRO A 62 -4.41 20.09 35.61
CA PRO A 62 -4.25 21.53 35.57
C PRO A 62 -3.54 21.86 34.27
N ARG A 63 -4.14 22.72 33.45
CA ARG A 63 -3.39 23.43 32.41
C ARG A 63 -2.52 24.46 33.12
N SER A 64 -1.47 24.02 33.81
CA SER A 64 -0.47 24.93 34.36
C SER A 64 0.17 25.66 33.19
N ARG A 65 -0.03 26.97 33.16
CA ARG A 65 0.63 27.93 32.25
C ARG A 65 1.85 28.49 32.95
#